data_AF-A0A535JSR0-F1
#
_entry.id   AF-A0A535JSR0-F1
#
_cell.length_a   1.000
_cell.length_b   1.000
_cell.length_c   1.000
_cell.angle_alpha   90.00
_cell.angle_beta   90.00
_cell.angle_gamma   90.00
#
_symmetry.space_group_name_H-M   'P 1'
#
loop_
_entity.id
_entity.type
_entity.pdbx_description
1 polymer ?
#
loop_
_entity_poly.entity_id
_entity_poly.type
_entity_poly.pdbx_seq_one_letter_code
_entity_poly.pdbx_strand_id
1 'polypeptide(L)' 'YDEEAHRLLMRAHQESGDHALAIRHYQALEAMLHRDLGAEPEPATRELHQRIRRAG' A
#
# COMPACT_ATOMS: atom_id res chain seq x y z
N TYR A 1 0.15 -1.09 -13.55
CA TYR A 1 0.26 -0.92 -12.10
C TYR A 1 1.12 -2.05 -11.56
N ASP A 2 2.35 -1.76 -11.16
CA ASP A 2 3.22 -2.77 -10.56
C ASP A 2 2.99 -2.78 -9.04
N GLU A 3 1.93 -3.47 -8.61
CA GLU A 3 1.58 -3.55 -7.19
C GLU A 3 2.67 -4.20 -6.35
N GLU A 4 3.50 -5.06 -6.94
CA GLU A 4 4.63 -5.66 -6.24
C GLU A 4 5.68 -4.60 -5.86
N ALA A 5 6.02 -3.69 -6.76
CA ALA A 5 6.89 -2.56 -6.45
C ALA A 5 6.30 -1.67 -5.33
N HIS A 6 4.99 -1.41 -5.37
CA HIS A 6 4.32 -0.66 -4.31
C HIS A 6 4.35 -1.39 -2.96
N ARG A 7 4.14 -2.72 -2.96
CA ARG A 7 4.24 -3.55 -1.75
C ARG A 7 5.66 -3.54 -1.16
N LEU A 8 6.70 -3.55 -2.00
CA LEU A 8 8.09 -3.45 -1.55
C LEU A 8 8.37 -2.12 -0.84
N LEU A 9 7.91 -1.00 -1.40
CA LEU A 9 8.03 0.31 -0.76
C LEU A 9 7.27 0.38 0.56
N MET A 10 6.03 -0.13 0.60
CA MET A 10 5.24 -0.19 1.82
C MET A 10 5.93 -1.00 2.93
N ARG A 11 6.54 -2.14 2.60
CA ARG A 11 7.31 -2.96 3.56
C ARG A 11 8.55 -2.22 4.05
N ALA A 12 9.31 -1.59 3.16
CA ALA A 12 10.50 -0.82 3.54
C ALA A 12 10.16 0.34 4.50
N HIS A 13 9.06 1.05 4.25
CA HIS A 13 8.57 2.08 5.16
C HIS A 13 8.06 1.52 6.49
N GLN A 14 7.40 0.36 6.48
CA GLN A 14 7.01 -0.33 7.70
C GLN A 14 8.24 -0.73 8.54
N GLU A 15 9.24 -1.35 7.93
CA GLU A 15 10.46 -1.82 8.61
C GLU A 15 11.33 -0.68 9.16
N SER A 16 11.26 0.51 8.53
CA SER A 16 11.92 1.72 9.04
C SER A 16 11.10 2.46 10.11
N GLY A 17 9.91 1.98 10.46
CA GLY A 17 9.02 2.60 11.45
C GLY A 17 8.18 3.76 10.92
N ASP A 18 8.28 4.09 9.63
CA ASP A 18 7.50 5.15 8.98
C ASP A 18 6.16 4.59 8.46
N HIS A 19 5.31 4.15 9.39
CA HIS A 19 4.01 3.55 9.07
C HIS A 19 3.09 4.55 8.33
N ALA A 20 3.21 5.84 8.63
CA ALA A 20 2.44 6.88 7.97
C ALA A 20 2.76 6.98 6.47
N LEU A 21 4.05 6.92 6.11
CA LEU A 21 4.48 6.93 4.72
C LEU A 21 4.03 5.66 3.99
N ALA A 22 4.13 4.50 4.63
CA ALA A 22 3.63 3.24 4.06
C ALA A 22 2.12 3.29 3.74
N ILE A 23 1.30 3.88 4.62
CA ILE A 23 -0.14 4.07 4.41
C ILE A 23 -0.40 5.06 3.25
N ARG A 24 0.36 6.15 3.14
CA ARG A 24 0.23 7.10 2.03
C ARG A 24 0.52 6.45 0.68
N HIS A 25 1.52 5.57 0.60
CA HIS A 25 1.82 4.81 -0.62
C HIS A 25 0.67 3.89 -1.04
N TYR A 26 0.01 3.22 -0.08
CA TYR A 26 -1.18 2.44 -0.36
C TYR A 26 -2.33 3.30 -0.91
N GLN A 27 -2.62 4.44 -0.26
CA GLN A 27 -3.72 5.33 -0.67
C GLN A 27 -3.50 5.90 -2.07
N ALA A 28 -2.25 6.23 -2.42
CA ALA A 28 -1.91 6.70 -3.75
C ALA A 28 -2.14 5.60 -4.81
N LEU A 29 -1.72 4.36 -4.53
CA LEU A 29 -1.97 3.23 -5.43
C LEU A 29 -3.47 2.98 -5.62
N GLU A 30 -4.23 2.96 -4.52
CA GLU A 30 -5.69 2.76 -4.55
C GLU A 30 -6.38 3.84 -5.39
N ALA A 31 -6.02 5.11 -5.19
CA ALA A 31 -6.57 6.21 -5.97
C ALA A 31 -6.24 6.11 -7.47
N MET A 32 -5.02 5.68 -7.83
CA MET A 32 -4.65 5.53 -9.24
C MET A 32 -5.36 4.33 -9.90
N LEU A 33 -5.43 3.18 -9.22
CA LEU A 33 -6.15 2.00 -9.70
C LEU A 33 -7.65 2.30 -9.91
N HIS A 34 -8.25 3.00 -8.94
CA HIS A 34 -9.65 3.38 -9.05
C HIS A 34 -9.89 4.33 -10.21
N ARG A 35 -9.04 5.36 -10.37
CA ARG A 35 -9.18 6.37 -11.41
C ARG A 35 -8.98 5.81 -12.82
N ASP A 36 -7.95 4.97 -13.02
CA ASP A 36 -7.53 4.59 -14.37
C ASP A 36 -8.11 3.23 -14.79
N LEU A 37 -8.39 2.33 -13.84
CA LEU A 37 -8.87 0.98 -14.13
C LEU A 37 -10.23 0.66 -13.51
N GLY A 38 -10.77 1.52 -12.64
CA GLY A 38 -11.98 1.19 -11.86
C GLY A 38 -11.78 -0.02 -10.94
N ALA A 39 -10.52 -0.35 -10.61
CA ALA A 39 -10.15 -1.54 -9.86
C ALA A 39 -9.72 -1.20 -8.43
N GLU A 40 -9.83 -2.17 -7.53
CA GLU A 40 -9.23 -2.14 -6.20
C GLU A 40 -7.83 -2.76 -6.23
N PRO A 41 -6.95 -2.44 -5.24
CA PRO A 41 -5.68 -3.14 -5.08
C PRO A 41 -5.85 -4.63 -4.85
N GLU A 42 -4.84 -5.41 -5.26
CA GLU A 42 -4.78 -6.84 -5.03
C GLU A 42 -4.98 -7.19 -3.53
N PRO A 43 -5.56 -8.37 -3.21
CA PRO A 43 -5.73 -8.82 -1.83
C PRO A 43 -4.46 -8.71 -0.98
N ALA A 44 -3.30 -9.13 -1.53
CA ALA A 44 -2.02 -9.06 -0.84
C ALA A 44 -1.61 -7.63 -0.46
N THR A 45 -1.95 -6.64 -1.30
CA THR A 45 -1.68 -5.22 -1.06
C THR A 45 -2.58 -4.67 0.06
N ARG A 46 -3.87 -5.05 0.04
CA ARG A 46 -4.85 -4.68 1.08
C ARG A 46 -4.50 -5.31 2.44
N GLU A 47 -4.07 -6.57 2.45
CA GLU A 47 -3.61 -7.27 3.65
C GLU A 47 -2.37 -6.60 4.26
N LEU A 48 -1.41 -6.20 3.43
CA LEU A 48 -0.23 -5.46 3.89
C LEU A 48 -0.62 -4.11 4.55
N HIS A 49 -1.51 -3.35 3.92
CA HIS A 49 -2.04 -2.11 4.51
C HIS A 49 -2.72 -2.33 5.86
N GLN A 50 -3.54 -3.38 5.99
CA GLN A 50 -4.15 -3.73 7.27
C GLN A 50 -3.12 -4.10 8.34
N ARG A 51 -2.05 -4.83 7.96
CA ARG A 51 -0.95 -5.17 8.88
C ARG A 51 -0.21 -3.92 9.37
N ILE A 52 0.11 -3.00 8.46
CA ILE A 52 0.75 -1.72 8.79
C ILE A 52 -0.12 -0.90 9.74
N ARG A 53 -1.44 -0.80 9.46
CA ARG A 53 -2.38 -0.08 10.35
C ARG A 53 -2.52 -0.65 11.75
N ARG A 54 -2.26 -1.95 11.92
CA ARG A 54 -2.28 -2.60 13.25
C ARG A 54 -0.95 -2.49 13.98
N ALA A 55 0.13 -2.18 13.27
CA ALA A 55 1.48 -2.09 13.81
C ALA A 55 1.85 -0.68 14.28
N GLY A 56 1.17 0.36 13.78
CA GLY A 56 1.29 1.75 14.26
C GLY A 56 0.24 2.07 15.31
#